data_AF-A0A956VTR7-F1
#
_entry.id   AF-A0A956VTR7-F1
#
_cell.length_a   1.000
_cell.length_b   1.000
_cell.length_c   1.000
_cell.angle_alpha   90.00
_cell.angle_beta   90.00
_cell.angle_gamma   90.00
#
_symmetry.space_group_name_H-M   'P 1'
#
loop_
_entity.id
_entity.type
_entity.pdbx_description
1 polymer ?
#
loop_
_entity_poly.entity_id
_entity_poly.type
_entity_poly.pdbx_seq_one_letter_code
_entity_poly.pdbx_strand_id
1 'polypeptide(L)' 'LVAWTGITSAVIFIVLKSTMGLRVSAEDERVGLDASEFAQPGYVIEGAVVEGGHSPAMPLSA' A
#
# COMPACT_ATOMS: atom_id res chain seq x y z
N LEU A 1 -19.11 1.21 -26.59
CA LEU A 1 -18.71 1.45 -25.19
C LEU A 1 -17.23 1.17 -24.97
N VAL A 2 -16.77 -0.05 -25.23
CA VAL A 2 -15.36 -0.47 -25.05
C VAL A 2 -14.35 0.49 -25.69
N ALA A 3 -14.61 0.95 -26.93
CA ALA A 3 -13.71 1.88 -27.61
C ALA A 3 -13.62 3.24 -26.91
N TRP A 4 -14.76 3.82 -26.52
CA TRP A 4 -14.81 5.11 -25.82
C TRP A 4 -14.11 5.02 -24.47
N THR A 5 -14.49 4.04 -23.64
CA THR A 5 -13.88 3.85 -22.32
C THR A 5 -12.39 3.51 -22.42
N GLY A 6 -12.00 2.67 -23.37
CA GLY A 6 -10.60 2.29 -23.56
C GLY A 6 -9.73 3.49 -23.95
N ILE A 7 -10.20 4.30 -24.90
CA ILE A 7 -9.46 5.48 -25.38
C ILE A 7 -9.37 6.55 -24.28
N THR A 8 -10.49 6.88 -23.63
CA THR A 8 -10.48 7.93 -22.61
C THR A 8 -9.65 7.53 -21.39
N SER A 9 -9.79 6.29 -20.91
CA SER A 9 -8.96 5.77 -19.83
C SER A 9 -7.47 5.76 -20.20
N ALA A 10 -7.12 5.31 -21.42
CA ALA A 10 -5.73 5.32 -21.87
C ALA A 10 -5.13 6.73 -21.88
N VAL A 11 -5.85 7.72 -22.42
CA VAL A 11 -5.40 9.12 -22.43
C VAL A 11 -5.18 9.62 -21.01
N ILE A 12 -6.14 9.41 -20.11
CA ILE A 12 -6.03 9.84 -18.71
C ILE A 12 -4.84 9.18 -18.01
N PHE A 13 -4.66 7.87 -18.15
CA PHE A 13 -3.55 7.15 -17.52
C PHE A 13 -2.20 7.56 -18.06
N ILE A 14 -2.07 7.86 -19.35
CA ILE A 14 -0.83 8.37 -19.94
C ILE A 14 -0.48 9.74 -19.35
N VAL A 15 -1.46 10.65 -19.26
CA VAL A 15 -1.23 11.98 -18.69
C VAL A 15 -0.83 11.88 -17.23
N LEU A 16 -1.56 11.11 -16.41
CA LEU A 16 -1.25 10.93 -14.98
C LEU A 16 0.12 10.29 -14.76
N LYS A 17 0.47 9.29 -15.59
CA LYS A 17 1.79 8.66 -15.56
C LYS A 17 2.90 9.67 -15.85
N SER A 18 2.68 10.62 -16.76
CA SER A 18 3.70 11.60 -17.14
C SER A 18 3.82 12.77 -16.16
N THR A 19 2.76 13.12 -15.42
CA THR A 19 2.77 14.30 -14.55
C THR A 19 3.22 13.99 -13.13
N MET A 20 2.68 12.92 -12.52
CA MET A 20 2.91 12.60 -11.10
C MET A 20 3.44 11.18 -10.86
N GLY A 21 3.41 10.34 -11.90
CA GLY A 21 3.74 8.92 -11.75
C GLY A 21 2.56 8.15 -11.17
N LEU A 22 2.06 7.15 -11.91
CA LEU A 22 0.87 6.37 -11.52
C LEU A 22 1.23 5.13 -10.69
N ARG A 23 2.48 4.67 -10.76
CA ARG A 23 2.97 3.45 -10.11
C ARG A 23 4.03 3.82 -9.09
N VAL A 24 3.97 3.19 -7.92
CA VAL A 24 4.94 3.34 -6.85
C VAL A 24 6.32 2.81 -7.27
N SER A 25 7.36 3.15 -6.52
CA SER A 25 8.69 2.62 -6.77
C SER A 25 8.74 1.09 -6.62
N ALA A 26 9.69 0.42 -7.25
CA ALA A 26 9.82 -1.03 -7.13
C ALA A 26 10.10 -1.50 -5.69
N GLU A 27 10.70 -0.64 -4.87
CA GLU A 27 10.95 -0.92 -3.46
C GLU A 27 9.64 -0.80 -2.66
N ASP A 28 8.90 0.29 -2.83
CA ASP A 28 7.60 0.48 -2.15
C ASP A 28 6.57 -0.58 -2.56
N GLU A 29 6.64 -1.08 -3.80
CA GLU A 29 5.78 -2.18 -4.25
C GLU A 29 6.07 -3.48 -3.49
N ARG A 30 7.33 -3.71 -3.07
CA ARG A 30 7.73 -4.91 -2.32
C ARG A 30 7.47 -4.79 -0.83
N VAL A 31 7.76 -3.63 -0.26
CA VAL A 31 7.61 -3.34 1.18
C VAL A 31 6.13 -3.11 1.55
N GLY A 32 5.34 -2.60 0.62
CA GLY A 32 3.96 -2.21 0.83
C GLY A 32 3.85 -0.72 1.18
N LEU A 33 2.92 -0.04 0.51
CA LEU A 33 2.75 1.41 0.63
C LEU A 33 2.37 1.85 2.06
N ASP A 34 1.60 1.03 2.78
CA ASP A 34 1.22 1.33 4.16
C ASP A 34 2.45 1.38 5.09
N ALA A 35 3.45 0.53 4.83
CA ALA A 35 4.68 0.51 5.60
C ALA A 35 5.58 1.71 5.28
N SER A 36 5.61 2.20 4.03
CA SER A 36 6.44 3.34 3.65
C SER A 36 5.79 4.71 3.89
N GLU A 37 4.46 4.84 3.78
CA GLU A 37 3.76 6.11 3.96
C GLU A 37 3.09 6.27 5.33
N PHE A 38 2.62 5.18 5.95
CA PHE A 38 1.86 5.23 7.20
C PHE A 38 2.59 4.60 8.39
N ALA A 39 3.81 4.08 8.18
CA ALA A 39 4.64 3.40 9.18
C ALA A 39 3.89 2.32 9.98
N GLN A 40 2.82 1.77 9.39
CA GLN A 40 1.96 0.77 10.00
C GLN A 40 1.55 -0.25 8.94
N PRO A 41 1.35 -1.52 9.32
CA PRO A 41 0.76 -2.49 8.41
C PRO A 41 -0.72 -2.15 8.16
N GLY A 42 -1.16 -2.23 6.89
CA GLY A 42 -2.56 -1.98 6.52
C GLY A 42 -3.56 -2.99 7.11
N TYR A 43 -3.07 -4.14 7.56
CA TYR A 43 -3.84 -5.15 8.26
C TYR A 43 -3.09 -5.67 9.47
N VAL A 44 -3.77 -5.76 10.61
CA VAL A 44 -3.28 -6.50 11.76
C VAL A 44 -3.65 -7.96 11.55
N ILE A 45 -2.68 -8.77 11.11
CA ILE A 45 -2.85 -10.22 11.04
C ILE A 45 -2.46 -10.77 12.41
N GLU A 46 -3.43 -11.35 13.13
CA GLU A 46 -3.20 -12.08 14.38
C GLU A 46 -2.11 -13.15 14.13
N GLY A 47 -0.91 -12.93 14.65
CA GLY A 47 0.23 -13.84 14.52
C GLY A 47 1.36 -13.45 13.55
N ALA A 48 1.28 -12.33 12.82
CA ALA A 48 2.35 -11.88 11.90
C ALA A 48 3.14 -10.66 12.41
N VAL A 49 3.36 -10.57 13.72
CA VAL A 49 4.36 -9.64 14.27
C VAL A 49 5.74 -10.26 14.01
N VAL A 50 6.35 -9.96 12.85
CA VAL A 50 7.76 -10.26 12.62
C VAL A 50 8.60 -9.34 13.50
N GLU A 51 9.56 -9.96 14.20
CA GLU A 51 10.39 -9.44 15.28
C GLU A 51 10.84 -7.98 15.15
N GLY A 52 10.49 -7.17 16.15
CA GLY A 52 11.05 -5.83 16.31
C GLY A 52 10.42 -5.03 17.47
N GLY A 53 9.20 -5.37 17.88
CA GLY A 53 8.53 -4.70 19.00
C GLY A 53 8.55 -5.53 20.27
N HIS A 54 9.52 -5.30 21.16
CA HIS A 54 9.36 -5.67 22.56
C HIS A 54 8.19 -4.87 23.14
N SER A 55 7.04 -5.50 23.35
CA SER A 55 6.02 -4.95 24.24
C SER A 55 5.70 -5.97 25.34
N PRO A 56 5.87 -5.61 26.62
CA PRO A 56 5.69 -6.53 27.74
C PRO A 56 4.21 -6.92 27.88
N ALA A 57 4.00 -8.19 28.24
CA ALA A 57 2.70 -8.80 28.47
C ALA A 57 1.83 -7.95 29.40
N MET A 58 0.69 -7.47 28.89
CA MET A 58 -0.36 -6.89 29.72
C MET A 58 -1.14 -8.04 30.37
N PRO A 59 -1.29 -8.07 31.71
CA PRO A 59 -2.07 -9.12 32.36
C PRO A 59 -3.55 -8.91 32.06
N LEU A 60 -4.19 -9.96 31.55
CA LEU A 60 -5.65 -10.03 31.38
C LEU A 60 -6.30 -9.91 32.77
N SER A 61 -6.97 -8.78 33.05
CA SER A 61 -7.85 -8.67 34.22
C SER A 61 -9.18 -9.37 33.92
N ALA A 62 -9.53 -10.30 34.81
CA ALA A 62 -10.70 -11.18 34.81
C ALA A 62 -12.05 -10.45 34.84
#